data_AF-A0A0V8QAA1-F1
#
_entry.id   AF-A0A0V8QAA1-F1
#
_cell.length_a   1.000
_cell.length_b   1.000
_cell.length_c   1.000
_cell.angle_alpha   90.00
_cell.angle_beta   90.00
_cell.angle_gamma   90.00
#
_symmetry.space_group_name_H-M   'P 1'
#
loop_
_entity.id
_entity.type
_entity.pdbx_description
1 polymer ?
#
loop_
_entity_poly.entity_id
_entity_poly.type
_entity_poly.pdbx_seq_one_letter_code
_entity_poly.pdbx_strand_id
1 'polypeptide(L)'
;MCMYLTNGNFLGQRLIGYDCFDSKSKGFIGMSEKQIIDKLKRGERVYGFVLGNVDEKETLALDVDGFNMTNLQLKSGVNNLSWMNENFDCDMNMALIVVSVSVESGKKVYETVNARHARVEYDESKLKMMIELGIPVAGVKLDKNRIAVCEGVEVFEKVKESA
;
A
#
# COMPACT_ATOMS: atom_id res chain seq x y z
N MET A 1 11.95 8.96 -3.87
CA MET A 1 10.84 9.55 -3.09
C MET A 1 9.57 8.90 -3.59
N CYS A 2 8.91 8.13 -2.74
CA CYS A 2 7.80 7.27 -3.13
C CYS A 2 6.56 7.65 -2.32
N MET A 3 5.42 7.74 -2.98
CA MET A 3 4.11 7.87 -2.34
C MET A 3 3.38 6.55 -2.47
N TYR A 4 2.79 6.08 -1.38
CA TYR A 4 2.10 4.79 -1.34
C TYR A 4 0.66 4.97 -0.91
N LEU A 5 -0.29 4.55 -1.74
CA LEU A 5 -1.71 4.55 -1.42
C LEU A 5 -1.99 3.67 -0.21
N THR A 6 -2.76 4.16 0.76
CA THR A 6 -3.13 3.37 1.95
C THR A 6 -4.62 3.10 2.06
N ASN A 7 -5.46 4.08 1.69
CA ASN A 7 -6.92 3.95 1.75
C ASN A 7 -7.63 5.02 0.92
N GLY A 8 -8.88 4.75 0.57
CA GLY A 8 -9.84 5.77 0.16
C GLY A 8 -10.53 6.39 1.36
N ASN A 9 -10.98 7.64 1.23
CA ASN A 9 -11.71 8.37 2.26
C ASN A 9 -13.10 8.75 1.74
N PHE A 10 -14.13 8.42 2.50
CA PHE A 10 -15.53 8.72 2.21
C PHE A 10 -16.14 9.61 3.29
N LEU A 11 -16.91 10.60 2.85
CA LEU A 11 -17.81 11.37 3.70
C LEU A 11 -19.24 11.00 3.34
N GLY A 12 -19.89 10.19 4.18
CA GLY A 12 -21.13 9.51 3.81
C GLY A 12 -20.87 8.57 2.62
N GLN A 13 -21.62 8.75 1.53
CA GLN A 13 -21.45 7.97 0.30
C GLN A 13 -20.50 8.62 -0.72
N ARG A 14 -19.93 9.79 -0.42
CA ARG A 14 -19.08 10.52 -1.36
C ARG A 14 -17.60 10.24 -1.10
N LEU A 15 -16.88 9.73 -2.09
CA LEU A 15 -15.42 9.71 -2.09
C LEU A 15 -14.89 11.15 -2.05
N ILE A 16 -14.05 11.46 -1.05
CA ILE A 16 -13.43 12.78 -0.89
C ILE A 16 -11.95 12.80 -1.26
N GLY A 17 -11.32 11.63 -1.38
CA GLY A 17 -9.92 11.50 -1.75
C GLY A 17 -9.31 10.22 -1.19
N TYR A 18 -7.99 10.19 -1.13
CA TYR A 18 -7.20 9.05 -0.70
C TYR A 18 -6.11 9.51 0.27
N ASP A 19 -5.74 8.65 1.21
CA ASP A 19 -4.53 8.84 2.00
C ASP A 19 -3.36 8.15 1.30
N CYS A 20 -2.22 8.84 1.28
CA CYS A 20 -0.96 8.32 0.78
C CYS A 20 0.11 8.50 1.85
N PHE A 21 0.94 7.48 2.06
CA PHE A 21 2.15 7.60 2.86
C PHE A 21 3.29 8.17 2.00
N ASP A 22 3.94 9.23 2.48
CA ASP A 22 5.13 9.82 1.83
C ASP A 22 6.42 9.28 2.47
N SER A 23 7.24 8.57 1.68
CA SER A 23 8.47 7.95 2.16
C SER A 23 9.49 8.95 2.68
N LYS A 24 9.44 10.21 2.22
CA LYS A 24 10.38 11.27 2.62
C LYS A 24 10.05 11.86 3.99
N SER A 25 8.83 12.35 4.17
CA SER A 25 8.39 12.93 5.45
C SER A 25 8.03 11.86 6.49
N LYS A 26 7.84 10.61 6.04
CA LYS A 26 7.30 9.50 6.83
C LYS A 26 5.91 9.83 7.44
N GLY A 27 5.16 10.71 6.77
CA GLY A 27 3.82 11.14 7.14
C GLY A 27 2.75 10.69 6.15
N PHE A 28 1.49 10.82 6.55
CA PHE A 28 0.33 10.57 5.70
C PHE A 28 -0.20 11.89 5.13
N ILE A 29 -0.45 11.92 3.83
CA ILE A 29 -0.99 13.07 3.12
C ILE A 29 -2.30 12.70 2.42
N GLY A 30 -3.28 13.58 2.51
CA GLY A 30 -4.53 13.44 1.77
C GLY A 30 -4.40 13.99 0.35
N MET A 31 -4.89 13.24 -0.62
CA MET A 31 -4.89 13.61 -2.04
C MET A 31 -6.26 13.40 -2.68
N SER A 32 -6.70 14.36 -3.48
CA SER A 32 -7.87 14.15 -4.35
C SER A 32 -7.52 13.22 -5.51
N GLU A 33 -8.53 12.57 -6.07
CA GLU A 33 -8.38 11.74 -7.28
C GLU A 33 -7.70 12.51 -8.43
N LYS A 34 -8.12 13.75 -8.66
CA LYS A 34 -7.52 14.62 -9.70
C LYS A 34 -6.02 14.83 -9.48
N GLN A 35 -5.60 15.09 -8.24
CA GLN A 35 -4.17 15.28 -7.95
C GLN A 35 -3.35 14.01 -8.20
N ILE A 36 -3.91 12.83 -7.95
CA ILE A 36 -3.25 11.55 -8.24
C ILE A 36 -3.16 11.33 -9.76
N ILE A 37 -4.26 11.52 -10.50
CA ILE A 37 -4.28 11.41 -11.97
C ILE A 37 -3.25 12.35 -12.58
N ASP A 38 -3.23 13.62 -12.16
CA ASP A 38 -2.29 14.63 -12.67
C ASP A 38 -0.82 14.24 -12.39
N LYS A 39 -0.54 13.59 -11.25
CA LYS A 39 0.80 13.05 -10.95
C LYS A 39 1.18 11.90 -11.88
N LEU A 40 0.29 10.92 -12.04
CA LEU A 40 0.53 9.76 -12.90
C LEU A 40 0.77 10.19 -14.36
N LYS A 41 0.03 11.20 -14.85
CA LYS A 41 0.22 11.78 -16.19
C LYS A 41 1.58 12.46 -16.40
N ARG A 42 2.15 13.05 -15.34
CA ARG A 42 3.50 13.64 -15.37
C ARG A 42 4.61 12.58 -15.26
N GLY A 43 4.26 11.30 -15.20
CA GLY A 43 5.21 10.20 -14.98
C GLY A 43 5.66 10.08 -13.53
N GLU A 44 5.07 10.83 -12.59
CA GLU A 44 5.30 10.61 -11.16
C GLU A 44 4.58 9.32 -10.72
N ARG A 45 5.14 8.61 -9.74
CA ARG A 45 4.54 7.38 -9.20
C ARG A 45 3.77 7.65 -7.91
N VAL A 46 2.53 7.16 -7.87
CA VAL A 46 1.74 6.95 -6.64
C VAL A 46 1.49 5.44 -6.58
N TYR A 47 2.34 4.72 -5.84
CA TYR A 47 2.30 3.27 -5.78
C TYR A 47 0.98 2.78 -5.20
N GLY A 48 0.35 1.84 -5.90
CA GLY A 48 -0.98 1.33 -5.59
C GLY A 48 -2.07 1.77 -6.59
N PHE A 49 -1.81 2.78 -7.42
CA PHE A 49 -2.68 3.15 -8.54
C PHE A 49 -1.94 3.18 -9.88
N VAL A 50 -2.66 2.81 -10.93
CA VAL A 50 -2.33 3.05 -12.34
C VAL A 50 -3.48 3.80 -13.01
N LEU A 51 -3.18 4.46 -14.15
CA LEU A 51 -4.22 5.04 -14.98
C LEU A 51 -4.99 3.93 -15.68
N GLY A 52 -6.29 3.87 -15.42
CA GLY A 52 -7.26 3.07 -16.16
C GLY A 52 -8.06 3.93 -17.13
N ASN A 53 -8.88 3.27 -17.94
CA ASN A 53 -9.83 3.93 -18.84
C ASN A 53 -11.16 3.17 -18.78
N VAL A 54 -12.22 3.88 -18.39
CA VAL A 54 -13.59 3.36 -18.35
C VAL A 54 -14.47 4.37 -19.05
N ASP A 55 -15.20 3.93 -20.09
CA ASP A 55 -16.11 4.77 -20.88
C ASP A 55 -15.46 6.07 -21.39
N GLU A 56 -14.22 5.96 -21.93
CA GLU A 56 -13.41 7.09 -22.44
C GLU A 56 -13.00 8.12 -21.38
N LYS A 57 -13.29 7.85 -20.10
CA LYS A 57 -12.87 8.66 -18.97
C LYS A 57 -11.68 8.01 -18.29
N GLU A 58 -10.64 8.81 -18.07
CA GLU A 58 -9.50 8.39 -17.26
C GLU A 58 -9.94 8.18 -15.81
N THR A 59 -9.64 6.99 -15.30
CA THR A 59 -9.95 6.59 -13.93
C THR A 59 -8.69 6.08 -13.24
N LEU A 60 -8.74 5.98 -11.91
CA LEU A 60 -7.73 5.26 -11.16
C LEU A 60 -8.12 3.79 -11.06
N ALA A 61 -7.19 2.90 -11.40
CA ALA A 61 -7.33 1.46 -11.17
C ALA A 61 -6.22 1.00 -10.22
N LEU A 62 -6.50 0.01 -9.38
CA LEU A 62 -5.49 -0.51 -8.46
C LEU A 62 -4.35 -1.17 -9.25
N ASP A 63 -3.12 -0.92 -8.82
CA ASP A 63 -1.91 -1.48 -9.44
C ASP A 63 -1.67 -2.93 -8.98
N VAL A 64 -2.51 -3.84 -9.47
CA VAL A 64 -2.44 -5.27 -9.18
C VAL A 64 -1.13 -5.88 -9.71
N ASP A 65 -0.73 -5.50 -10.92
CA ASP A 65 0.40 -6.12 -11.61
C ASP A 65 1.75 -5.53 -11.23
N GLY A 66 1.87 -4.22 -11.06
CA GLY A 66 3.13 -3.56 -10.69
C GLY A 66 3.41 -3.62 -9.20
N PHE A 67 2.40 -3.28 -8.38
CA PHE A 67 2.58 -3.06 -6.94
C PHE A 67 1.84 -4.07 -6.04
N ASN A 68 1.14 -5.05 -6.62
CA ASN A 68 0.34 -6.03 -5.88
C ASN A 68 -0.77 -5.40 -5.03
N MET A 69 -1.34 -4.29 -5.48
CA MET A 69 -2.49 -3.67 -4.81
C MET A 69 -3.78 -4.37 -5.25
N THR A 70 -4.15 -5.46 -4.57
CA THR A 70 -5.27 -6.33 -4.95
C THR A 70 -6.62 -5.87 -4.40
N ASN A 71 -6.64 -5.07 -3.34
CA ASN A 71 -7.82 -4.46 -2.76
C ASN A 71 -7.42 -3.16 -2.04
N LEU A 72 -8.40 -2.33 -1.68
CA LEU A 72 -8.19 -1.06 -0.98
C LEU A 72 -9.16 -0.94 0.19
N GLN A 73 -8.66 -0.52 1.35
CA GLN A 73 -9.53 -0.16 2.46
C GLN A 73 -10.18 1.21 2.21
N LEU A 74 -11.46 1.33 2.52
CA LEU A 74 -12.24 2.55 2.45
C LEU A 74 -12.59 3.01 3.86
N LYS A 75 -12.12 4.20 4.21
CA LYS A 75 -12.39 4.83 5.50
C LYS A 75 -13.63 5.71 5.40
N SER A 76 -14.58 5.50 6.31
CA SER A 76 -15.78 6.32 6.44
C SER A 76 -16.07 6.64 7.91
N GLY A 77 -16.68 7.79 8.17
CA GLY A 77 -16.95 8.24 9.53
C GLY A 77 -15.68 8.36 10.39
N VAL A 78 -15.80 8.08 11.69
CA VAL A 78 -14.69 8.27 12.65
C VAL A 78 -13.72 7.08 12.66
N ASN A 79 -14.21 5.85 12.47
CA ASN A 79 -13.37 4.65 12.59
C ASN A 79 -13.82 3.44 11.76
N ASN A 80 -14.73 3.63 10.79
CA ASN A 80 -15.20 2.52 9.97
C ASN A 80 -14.23 2.32 8.81
N LEU A 81 -13.80 1.07 8.64
CA LEU A 81 -13.07 0.60 7.47
C LEU A 81 -13.92 -0.47 6.80
N SER A 82 -14.13 -0.35 5.49
CA SER A 82 -14.70 -1.40 4.67
C SER A 82 -13.74 -1.70 3.51
N TRP A 83 -14.00 -2.77 2.77
CA TRP A 83 -13.25 -3.09 1.57
C TRP A 83 -13.85 -2.39 0.36
N MET A 84 -13.00 -2.00 -0.60
CA MET A 84 -13.45 -1.57 -1.93
C MET A 84 -14.12 -2.73 -2.68
N ASN A 85 -13.53 -3.93 -2.60
CA ASN A 85 -14.17 -5.17 -3.01
C ASN A 85 -14.55 -5.98 -1.76
N GLU A 86 -15.83 -5.98 -1.39
CA GLU A 86 -16.33 -6.70 -0.20
C GLU A 86 -16.35 -8.23 -0.38
N ASN A 87 -16.36 -8.73 -1.62
CA ASN A 87 -16.32 -10.16 -1.93
C ASN A 87 -14.88 -10.71 -1.96
N PHE A 88 -13.92 -9.97 -1.41
CA PHE A 88 -12.53 -10.41 -1.34
C PHE A 88 -12.39 -11.42 -0.20
N ASP A 89 -11.85 -12.62 -0.49
CA ASP A 89 -11.65 -13.72 0.47
C ASP A 89 -10.57 -13.34 1.52
N CYS A 90 -10.92 -12.45 2.44
CA CYS A 90 -10.11 -12.07 3.59
C CYS A 90 -11.00 -11.83 4.81
N ASP A 91 -10.93 -12.74 5.77
CA ASP A 91 -11.66 -12.64 7.05
C ASP A 91 -11.13 -11.50 7.94
N MET A 92 -9.97 -10.93 7.61
CA MET A 92 -9.34 -9.85 8.36
C MET A 92 -9.52 -8.51 7.64
N ASN A 93 -10.19 -7.55 8.28
CA ASN A 93 -10.34 -6.19 7.74
C ASN A 93 -9.07 -5.34 7.95
N MET A 94 -7.98 -5.73 7.30
CA MET A 94 -6.68 -5.07 7.33
C MET A 94 -5.97 -5.23 5.98
N ALA A 95 -5.36 -4.16 5.47
CA ALA A 95 -4.36 -4.23 4.41
C ALA A 95 -3.01 -3.74 4.92
N LEU A 96 -1.92 -4.31 4.40
CA LEU A 96 -0.56 -3.87 4.67
C LEU A 96 0.09 -3.39 3.38
N ILE A 97 0.77 -2.25 3.46
CA ILE A 97 1.48 -1.68 2.33
C ILE A 97 2.96 -1.67 2.72
N VAL A 98 3.76 -2.54 2.11
CA VAL A 98 5.21 -2.57 2.34
C VAL A 98 5.82 -1.34 1.67
N VAL A 99 6.51 -0.52 2.46
CA VAL A 99 7.13 0.74 1.99
C VAL A 99 8.65 0.68 2.00
N SER A 100 9.23 -0.19 2.82
CA SER A 100 10.66 -0.44 2.82
C SER A 100 11.01 -1.85 3.32
N VAL A 101 12.20 -2.31 2.94
CA VAL A 101 12.80 -3.56 3.40
C VAL A 101 14.23 -3.28 3.85
N SER A 102 14.51 -3.47 5.14
CA SER A 102 15.87 -3.42 5.66
C SER A 102 16.45 -4.82 5.82
N VAL A 103 17.75 -4.98 5.53
CA VAL A 103 18.49 -6.20 5.86
C VAL A 103 19.26 -5.97 7.15
N GLU A 104 18.90 -6.71 8.20
CA GLU A 104 19.52 -6.67 9.53
C GLU A 104 20.19 -8.01 9.81
N SER A 105 21.53 -8.04 9.85
CA SER A 105 22.30 -9.28 10.13
C SER A 105 21.89 -10.46 9.22
N GLY A 106 21.66 -10.17 7.93
CA GLY A 106 21.23 -11.16 6.93
C GLY A 106 19.74 -11.53 6.95
N LYS A 107 18.93 -10.94 7.84
CA LYS A 107 17.48 -11.14 7.90
C LYS A 107 16.74 -9.92 7.34
N LYS A 108 15.72 -10.16 6.52
CA LYS A 108 14.87 -9.09 5.98
C LYS A 108 13.82 -8.68 7.02
N VAL A 109 13.65 -7.38 7.20
CA VAL A 109 12.62 -6.73 8.00
C VAL A 109 11.83 -5.81 7.08
N TYR A 110 10.52 -5.94 7.08
CA TYR A 110 9.60 -5.27 6.18
C TYR A 110 8.84 -4.19 6.93
N GLU A 111 9.10 -2.93 6.62
CA GLU A 111 8.30 -1.81 7.14
C GLU A 111 7.00 -1.70 6.35
N THR A 112 5.88 -1.72 7.07
CA THR A 112 4.55 -1.60 6.49
C THR A 112 3.80 -0.41 7.06
N VAL A 113 2.87 0.11 6.25
CA VAL A 113 1.87 1.09 6.66
C VAL A 113 0.46 0.59 6.36
N ASN A 114 -0.55 1.17 7.01
CA ASN A 114 -1.95 0.78 6.78
C ASN A 114 -2.93 1.96 6.89
N ALA A 115 -4.21 1.69 6.62
CA ALA A 115 -5.30 2.66 6.66
C ALA A 115 -5.58 3.30 8.04
N ARG A 116 -5.02 2.72 9.11
CA ARG A 116 -5.09 3.26 10.48
C ARG A 116 -3.89 4.15 10.81
N HIS A 117 -3.08 4.48 9.81
CA HIS A 117 -1.84 5.23 9.92
C HIS A 117 -0.80 4.57 10.85
N ALA A 118 -0.91 3.25 11.05
CA ALA A 118 0.09 2.51 11.80
C ALA A 118 1.32 2.26 10.92
N ARG A 119 2.51 2.28 11.53
CA ARG A 119 3.78 1.90 10.93
C ARG A 119 4.35 0.74 11.73
N VAL A 120 4.52 -0.42 11.10
CA VAL A 120 4.89 -1.65 11.79
C VAL A 120 5.90 -2.43 10.97
N GLU A 121 6.92 -2.96 11.64
CA GLU A 121 7.93 -3.84 11.06
C GLU A 121 7.52 -5.30 11.24
N TYR A 122 7.67 -6.09 10.17
CA TYR A 122 7.42 -7.53 10.16
C TYR A 122 8.66 -8.29 9.69
N ASP A 123 8.90 -9.47 10.26
CA ASP A 123 9.82 -10.43 9.66
C ASP A 123 9.16 -11.16 8.47
N GLU A 124 9.98 -11.79 7.62
CA GLU A 124 9.51 -12.48 6.42
C GLU A 124 8.46 -13.56 6.73
N SER A 125 8.63 -14.32 7.82
CA SER A 125 7.73 -15.41 8.21
C SER A 125 6.35 -14.89 8.58
N LYS A 126 6.27 -13.83 9.39
CA LYS A 126 4.99 -13.20 9.75
C LYS A 126 4.30 -12.60 8.54
N LEU A 127 5.03 -11.86 7.70
CA LEU A 127 4.44 -11.22 6.53
C LEU A 127 3.89 -12.26 5.54
N LYS A 128 4.62 -13.36 5.35
CA LYS A 128 4.17 -14.48 4.53
C LYS A 128 2.92 -15.15 5.09
N MET A 129 2.87 -15.39 6.40
CA MET A 129 1.67 -15.92 7.05
C MET A 129 0.46 -15.01 6.81
N MET A 130 0.62 -13.69 6.87
CA MET A 130 -0.47 -12.74 6.54
C MET A 130 -0.95 -12.91 5.09
N ILE A 131 -0.03 -13.03 4.13
CA ILE A 131 -0.38 -13.26 2.72
C ILE A 131 -1.11 -14.59 2.53
N GLU A 132 -0.65 -15.66 3.19
CA GLU A 132 -1.27 -17.00 3.14
C GLU A 132 -2.67 -17.03 3.76
N LEU A 133 -2.95 -16.18 4.75
CA LEU A 133 -4.28 -15.98 5.34
C LEU A 133 -5.20 -15.10 4.48
N GLY A 134 -4.76 -14.69 3.28
CA GLY A 134 -5.56 -13.88 2.36
C GLY A 134 -5.51 -12.38 2.64
N ILE A 135 -4.68 -11.91 3.58
CA ILE A 135 -4.56 -10.48 3.86
C ILE A 135 -3.94 -9.77 2.65
N PRO A 136 -4.56 -8.70 2.11
CA PRO A 136 -3.94 -7.88 1.08
C PRO A 136 -2.62 -7.27 1.57
N VAL A 137 -1.51 -7.66 0.94
CA VAL A 137 -0.19 -7.09 1.19
C VAL A 137 0.38 -6.53 -0.12
N ALA A 138 0.37 -5.21 -0.25
CA ALA A 138 0.93 -4.48 -1.38
C ALA A 138 2.43 -4.19 -1.18
N GLY A 139 3.14 -3.90 -2.28
CA GLY A 139 4.58 -3.66 -2.30
C GLY A 139 5.44 -4.93 -2.32
N VAL A 140 4.84 -6.10 -2.16
CA VAL A 140 5.50 -7.39 -2.30
C VAL A 140 4.59 -8.40 -3.00
N LYS A 141 5.19 -9.46 -3.55
CA LYS A 141 4.49 -10.63 -4.09
C LYS A 141 5.07 -11.91 -3.51
N LEU A 142 4.22 -12.93 -3.36
CA LEU A 142 4.67 -14.27 -3.02
C LEU A 142 5.02 -15.02 -4.33
N ASP A 143 6.31 -15.24 -4.59
CA ASP A 143 6.79 -16.06 -5.71
C ASP A 143 7.51 -17.30 -5.17
N LYS A 144 7.04 -18.49 -5.57
CA LYS A 144 7.63 -19.79 -5.17
C LYS A 144 7.99 -19.85 -3.69
N ASN A 145 7.05 -19.44 -2.84
CA ASN A 145 7.17 -19.47 -1.38
C ASN A 145 8.15 -18.44 -0.76
N ARG A 146 8.62 -17.46 -1.54
CA ARG A 146 9.50 -16.35 -1.12
C ARG A 146 8.84 -15.00 -1.39
N ILE A 147 9.19 -14.01 -0.58
CA ILE A 147 8.70 -12.64 -0.77
C ILE A 147 9.58 -11.91 -1.79
N ALA A 148 9.03 -11.64 -2.96
CA ALA A 148 9.59 -10.76 -3.98
C ALA A 148 9.14 -9.32 -3.72
N VAL A 149 10.06 -8.36 -3.79
CA VAL A 149 9.79 -6.94 -3.53
C VAL A 149 9.41 -6.25 -4.85
N CYS A 150 8.31 -5.49 -4.84
CA CYS A 150 7.84 -4.75 -6.01
C CYS A 150 8.68 -3.50 -6.28
N GLU A 151 8.56 -2.95 -7.50
CA GLU A 151 9.11 -1.63 -7.81
C GLU A 151 8.57 -0.59 -6.81
N GLY A 152 9.44 0.34 -6.41
CA GLY A 152 9.08 1.45 -5.53
C GLY A 152 9.38 1.25 -4.06
N VAL A 153 9.38 0.01 -3.58
CA VAL A 153 9.74 -0.31 -2.20
C VAL A 153 11.24 -0.08 -1.97
N GLU A 154 11.57 0.70 -0.94
CA GLU A 154 12.96 1.07 -0.63
C GLU A 154 13.68 -0.12 0.01
N VAL A 155 14.80 -0.58 -0.57
CA VAL A 155 15.61 -1.68 -0.01
C VAL A 155 16.97 -1.16 0.44
N PHE A 156 17.36 -1.40 1.69
CA PHE A 156 18.64 -0.93 2.24
C PHE A 156 19.21 -1.88 3.31
N GLU A 157 20.52 -1.78 3.56
CA GLU A 157 21.15 -2.47 4.68
C GLU A 157 21.14 -1.58 5.93
N LYS A 158 20.66 -2.10 7.05
CA LYS A 158 20.82 -1.42 8.34
C LYS A 158 22.15 -1.86 8.94
N VAL A 159 23.14 -0.96 8.91
CA VAL A 159 24.36 -1.14 9.71
C VAL A 159 23.95 -0.95 11.16
N LYS A 160 24.21 -1.94 12.02
CA LYS A 160 24.03 -1.77 13.47
C LYS A 160 24.94 -0.63 13.91
N GLU A 161 24.36 0.49 14.32
CA GLU A 161 25.09 1.46 15.14
C GLU A 161 25.42 0.76 16.46
N SER A 162 26.69 0.43 16.64
CA SER A 162 27.23 -0.04 17.90
C SER A 162 27.03 1.07 18.94
N ALA A 163 26.10 0.83 19.88
CA ALA A 163 25.94 1.60 21.10
C ALA A 163 27.12 1.39 22.05
#